data_AF-A0A377J9Q5-F1
#
_entry.id   AF-A0A377J9Q5-F1
#
_cell.length_a   1.000
_cell.length_b   1.000
_cell.length_c   1.000
_cell.angle_alpha   90.00
_cell.angle_beta   90.00
_cell.angle_gamma   90.00
#
_symmetry.space_group_name_H-M   'P 1'
#
loop_
_entity.id
_entity.type
_entity.pdbx_description
1 polymer ?
#
loop_
_entity_poly.entity_id
_entity_poly.type
_entity_poly.pdbx_seq_one_letter_code
_entity_poly.pdbx_strand_id
1 'polypeptide(L)'
;MVHYSSKSRQQGVAVVIFVIAYPLLFGVFVLAVESTRYLQTHARIGDGVEVASLAVAANISSDITENKTLAKNYVDGFVPDGTISLADINIERKSCDEIYGSQCGVAGVYDEEGLVFTQYKVTLSSEFESWYPEDDFAPGFEEIVELGGTAVARKYQGFTIDVAFVADFSGSMQQTWNREIKYKGVVNVISDITRKLETFNDHTEQELNGKKVANKVAFIGYNFILIMAVLSIAMSTTRLITAV
;
A
#
# COMPACT_ATOMS: atom_id res chain seq x y z
N MET A 1 -10.49 40.31 73.77
CA MET A 1 -9.08 39.89 73.69
C MET A 1 -9.01 38.75 72.67
N VAL A 2 -8.58 39.05 71.44
CA VAL A 2 -8.55 38.09 70.33
C VAL A 2 -7.40 37.12 70.53
N HIS A 3 -7.69 35.83 70.70
CA HIS A 3 -6.67 34.77 70.73
C HIS A 3 -6.16 34.55 69.30
N TYR A 4 -4.92 35.00 69.04
CA TYR A 4 -4.21 34.68 67.80
C TYR A 4 -3.72 33.23 67.90
N SER A 5 -4.48 32.29 67.35
CA SER A 5 -4.04 30.90 67.21
C SER A 5 -2.79 30.85 66.30
N SER A 6 -1.67 30.41 66.87
CA SER A 6 -0.38 30.38 66.19
C SER A 6 -0.38 29.42 64.99
N LYS A 7 -0.26 29.99 63.77
CA LYS A 7 -0.07 29.23 62.51
C LYS A 7 1.27 28.49 62.42
N SER A 8 2.22 28.70 63.34
CA SER A 8 3.58 28.13 63.22
C SER A 8 3.70 26.65 63.60
N ARG A 9 2.72 26.10 64.34
CA ARG A 9 2.77 24.69 64.80
C ARG A 9 2.26 23.68 63.77
N GLN A 10 1.56 24.13 62.72
CA GLN A 10 1.01 23.27 61.65
C GLN A 10 1.93 23.14 60.43
N GLN A 11 2.96 24.00 60.30
CA GLN A 11 3.90 23.94 59.16
C GLN A 11 4.75 22.67 59.17
N GLY A 12 5.12 22.14 60.34
CA GLY A 12 5.92 20.91 60.44
C GLY A 12 5.16 19.64 60.02
N VAL A 13 3.88 19.53 60.38
CA VAL A 13 3.04 18.37 60.00
C VAL A 13 2.76 18.37 58.49
N ALA A 14 2.55 19.54 57.89
CA ALA A 14 2.38 19.67 56.44
C ALA A 14 3.62 19.23 55.68
N VAL A 15 4.83 19.53 56.17
CA VAL A 15 6.09 19.08 55.57
C VAL A 15 6.23 17.56 55.66
N VAL A 16 5.90 16.95 56.81
CA VAL A 16 5.96 15.49 56.95
C VAL A 16 4.99 14.78 56.00
N ILE A 17 3.75 15.27 55.88
CA ILE A 17 2.77 14.72 54.93
C ILE A 17 3.25 14.90 53.49
N PHE A 18 3.83 16.07 53.16
CA PHE A 18 4.38 16.32 51.83
C PHE A 18 5.51 15.36 51.47
N VAL A 19 6.46 15.12 52.39
CA VAL A 19 7.57 14.17 52.17
C VAL A 19 7.08 12.75 51.94
N ILE A 20 5.99 12.33 52.60
CA ILE A 20 5.41 10.99 52.41
C ILE A 20 4.59 10.91 51.11
N ALA A 21 3.83 11.96 50.78
CA ALA A 21 2.96 11.96 49.61
C ALA A 21 3.70 12.23 48.29
N TYR A 22 4.81 12.97 48.33
CA TYR A 22 5.54 13.38 47.14
C TYR A 22 6.05 12.20 46.30
N PRO A 23 6.71 11.16 46.86
CA PRO A 23 7.14 10.00 46.08
C PRO A 23 5.99 9.27 45.40
N LEU A 24 4.83 9.19 46.07
CA LEU A 24 3.64 8.54 45.51
C LEU A 24 3.08 9.34 44.32
N LEU A 25 2.94 10.66 44.46
CA LEU A 25 2.45 11.51 43.37
C LEU A 25 3.45 11.58 42.21
N PHE A 26 4.75 11.59 42.51
CA PHE A 26 5.80 11.57 41.50
C PHE A 26 5.83 10.24 40.74
N GLY A 27 5.65 9.11 41.43
CA GLY A 27 5.54 7.80 40.78
C GLY A 27 4.37 7.73 39.80
N VAL A 28 3.19 8.19 40.21
CA VAL A 28 2.01 8.27 39.31
C VAL A 28 2.28 9.21 38.13
N PHE A 29 2.94 10.34 38.36
CA PHE A 29 3.30 11.28 37.31
C PHE A 29 4.23 10.64 36.27
N VAL A 30 5.29 9.97 36.71
CA VAL A 30 6.24 9.27 35.86
C VAL A 30 5.55 8.19 35.02
N LEU A 31 4.75 7.33 35.66
CA LEU A 31 3.98 6.29 34.97
C LEU A 31 3.02 6.89 33.95
N ALA A 32 2.36 8.01 34.27
CA ALA A 32 1.44 8.68 33.36
C ALA A 32 2.16 9.29 32.15
N VAL A 33 3.34 9.89 32.33
CA VAL A 33 4.16 10.43 31.24
C VAL A 33 4.61 9.30 30.31
N GLU A 34 5.16 8.22 30.87
CA GLU A 34 5.65 7.09 30.07
C GLU A 34 4.51 6.36 29.34
N SER A 35 3.38 6.15 30.02
CA SER A 35 2.17 5.58 29.38
C SER A 35 1.69 6.44 28.20
N THR A 36 1.68 7.76 28.37
CA THR A 36 1.27 8.68 27.31
C THR A 36 2.26 8.64 26.14
N ARG A 37 3.56 8.53 26.42
CA ARG A 37 4.60 8.37 25.39
C ARG A 37 4.36 7.10 24.57
N TYR A 38 4.15 5.96 25.21
CA TYR A 38 3.89 4.70 24.50
C TYR A 38 2.62 4.74 23.65
N LEU A 39 1.54 5.34 24.15
CA LEU A 39 0.32 5.52 23.36
C LEU A 39 0.56 6.39 22.11
N GLN A 40 1.33 7.47 22.25
CA GLN A 40 1.69 8.33 21.12
C GLN A 40 2.60 7.61 20.13
N THR A 41 3.60 6.87 20.61
CA THR A 41 4.52 6.10 19.77
C THR A 41 3.78 5.01 19.01
N HIS A 42 2.90 4.26 19.68
CA HIS A 42 2.06 3.25 19.03
C HIS A 42 1.15 3.85 17.95
N ALA A 43 0.55 5.02 18.20
CA ALA A 43 -0.24 5.72 17.19
C ALA A 43 0.61 6.13 15.97
N ARG A 44 1.80 6.70 16.20
CA ARG A 44 2.73 7.06 15.11
C ARG A 44 3.21 5.86 14.30
N ILE A 45 3.45 4.73 14.95
CA ILE A 45 3.74 3.45 14.28
C ILE A 45 2.56 3.06 13.38
N GLY A 46 1.34 3.13 13.90
CA GLY A 46 0.12 2.88 13.12
C GLY A 46 0.06 3.73 11.86
N ASP A 47 0.17 5.05 12.01
CA ASP A 47 0.15 6.01 10.89
C ASP A 47 1.27 5.72 9.88
N GLY A 48 2.49 5.45 10.37
CA GLY A 48 3.64 5.15 9.53
C GLY A 48 3.46 3.86 8.73
N VAL A 49 2.92 2.81 9.35
CA VAL A 49 2.66 1.52 8.70
C VAL A 49 1.50 1.63 7.71
N GLU A 50 0.47 2.45 7.97
CA GLU A 50 -0.60 2.75 7.02
C GLU A 50 -0.05 3.42 5.76
N VAL A 51 0.72 4.51 5.92
CA VAL A 51 1.35 5.21 4.80
C VAL A 51 2.32 4.28 4.05
N ALA A 52 3.12 3.48 4.76
CA ALA A 52 4.01 2.50 4.17
C ALA A 52 3.25 1.45 3.35
N SER A 53 2.12 0.93 3.85
CA SER A 53 1.31 -0.05 3.11
C SER A 53 0.75 0.53 1.82
N LEU A 54 0.34 1.80 1.82
CA LEU A 54 -0.12 2.50 0.63
C LEU A 54 1.03 2.74 -0.36
N ALA A 55 2.20 3.14 0.13
CA ALA A 55 3.38 3.36 -0.71
C ALA A 55 3.88 2.06 -1.36
N VAL A 56 3.91 0.96 -0.60
CA VAL A 56 4.24 -0.37 -1.13
C VAL A 56 3.21 -0.82 -2.16
N ALA A 57 1.92 -0.56 -1.95
CA ALA A 57 0.89 -0.86 -2.93
C ALA A 57 1.00 0.00 -4.21
N ALA A 58 1.49 1.23 -4.09
CA ALA A 58 1.75 2.12 -5.22
C ALA A 58 3.02 1.74 -5.99
N ASN A 59 4.01 1.15 -5.31
CA ASN A 59 5.25 0.70 -5.95
C ASN A 59 5.00 -0.50 -6.87
N ILE A 60 5.65 -0.53 -8.03
CA ILE A 60 5.49 -1.57 -9.07
C ILE A 60 6.64 -2.61 -8.98
N SER A 61 7.53 -2.47 -7.99
CA SER A 61 8.67 -3.37 -7.86
C SER A 61 8.26 -4.72 -7.30
N SER A 62 8.70 -5.79 -7.96
CA SER A 62 8.59 -7.16 -7.46
C SER A 62 9.68 -7.53 -6.44
N ASP A 63 10.67 -6.67 -6.21
CA ASP A 63 11.73 -6.92 -5.24
C ASP A 63 11.24 -6.65 -3.80
N ILE A 64 11.23 -7.70 -2.99
CA ILE A 64 10.86 -7.65 -1.57
C ILE A 64 11.80 -6.70 -0.81
N THR A 65 13.09 -6.67 -1.15
CA THR A 65 14.09 -5.85 -0.46
C THR A 65 13.85 -4.37 -0.71
N GLU A 66 13.53 -4.01 -1.95
CA GLU A 66 13.19 -2.64 -2.33
C GLU A 66 11.90 -2.19 -1.62
N ASN A 67 10.87 -3.03 -1.61
CA ASN A 67 9.60 -2.75 -0.93
C ASN A 67 9.78 -2.62 0.59
N LYS A 68 10.62 -3.45 1.21
CA LYS A 68 10.97 -3.32 2.64
C LYS A 68 11.73 -2.04 2.92
N THR A 69 12.66 -1.66 2.04
CA THR A 69 13.41 -0.41 2.18
C THR A 69 12.50 0.80 2.03
N LEU A 70 11.55 0.76 1.08
CA LEU A 70 10.53 1.79 0.92
C LEU A 70 9.66 1.91 2.17
N ALA A 71 9.13 0.79 2.66
CA ALA A 71 8.33 0.77 3.89
C ALA A 71 9.11 1.33 5.08
N LYS A 72 10.38 0.92 5.23
CA LYS A 72 11.28 1.43 6.29
C LYS A 72 11.41 2.95 6.22
N ASN A 73 11.71 3.49 5.04
CA ASN A 73 11.90 4.94 4.86
C ASN A 73 10.65 5.75 5.25
N TYR A 74 9.44 5.23 4.99
CA TYR A 74 8.22 5.87 5.44
C TYR A 74 8.08 5.81 6.96
N VAL A 75 8.22 4.62 7.55
CA VAL A 75 8.03 4.42 9.00
C VAL A 75 9.08 5.17 9.83
N ASP A 76 10.34 5.20 9.39
CA ASP A 76 11.44 5.94 10.05
C ASP A 76 11.09 7.43 10.24
N GLY A 77 10.31 8.01 9.32
CA GLY A 77 9.85 9.40 9.42
C GLY A 77 8.81 9.64 10.53
N PHE A 78 8.06 8.60 10.94
CA PHE A 78 7.05 8.70 12.00
C PHE A 78 7.59 8.27 13.37
N VAL A 79 8.64 7.44 13.38
CA VAL A 79 9.14 6.76 14.58
C VAL A 79 10.65 6.97 14.72
N PRO A 80 11.10 8.21 15.04
CA PRO A 80 12.53 8.54 15.07
C PRO A 80 13.29 7.89 16.23
N ASP A 81 12.59 7.51 17.30
CA ASP A 81 13.18 6.97 18.52
C ASP A 81 13.26 5.43 18.52
N GLY A 82 12.66 4.78 17.51
CA GLY A 82 12.63 3.32 17.38
C GLY A 82 13.77 2.81 16.50
N THR A 83 14.47 1.77 16.94
CA THR A 83 15.46 1.09 16.09
C THR A 83 14.74 0.07 15.22
N ILE A 84 14.41 0.48 13.99
CA ILE A 84 13.72 -0.39 13.03
C ILE A 84 14.75 -0.99 12.07
N SER A 85 14.83 -2.31 12.05
CA SER A 85 15.60 -3.07 11.06
C SER A 85 14.70 -3.59 9.94
N LEU A 86 15.29 -3.92 8.79
CA LEU A 86 14.56 -4.55 7.67
C LEU A 86 14.00 -5.94 8.03
N ALA A 87 14.55 -6.58 9.05
CA ALA A 87 14.07 -7.85 9.58
C ALA A 87 12.70 -7.71 10.26
N ASP A 88 12.45 -6.54 10.87
CA ASP A 88 11.25 -6.28 11.67
C ASP A 88 10.05 -5.87 10.80
N ILE A 89 10.29 -5.68 9.50
CA ILE A 89 9.28 -5.37 8.49
C ILE A 89 8.94 -6.65 7.72
N ASN A 90 7.68 -7.07 7.82
CA ASN A 90 7.10 -8.12 7.00
C ASN A 90 6.09 -7.52 6.01
N ILE A 91 6.21 -7.91 4.74
CA ILE A 91 5.31 -7.49 3.67
C ILE A 91 4.71 -8.74 3.05
N GLU A 92 3.40 -8.90 3.19
CA GLU A 92 2.63 -9.95 2.53
C GLU A 92 1.84 -9.35 1.37
N ARG A 93 2.11 -9.81 0.14
CA ARG A 93 1.27 -9.55 -1.03
C ARG A 93 0.32 -10.73 -1.21
N LYS A 94 -0.97 -10.45 -1.31
CA LYS A 94 -2.00 -11.46 -1.63
C LYS A 94 -2.92 -10.96 -2.74
N SER A 95 -3.17 -11.80 -3.73
CA SER A 95 -4.18 -11.51 -4.76
C SER A 95 -5.59 -11.77 -4.23
N CYS A 96 -6.58 -11.19 -4.90
CA CYS A 96 -7.99 -11.33 -4.49
C CYS A 96 -8.48 -12.79 -4.52
N ASP A 97 -7.99 -13.62 -5.45
CA ASP A 97 -8.30 -15.06 -5.52
C ASP A 97 -7.63 -15.87 -4.40
N GLU A 98 -6.47 -15.44 -3.88
CA GLU A 98 -5.88 -16.06 -2.68
C GLU A 98 -6.69 -15.78 -1.40
N ILE A 99 -7.44 -14.67 -1.37
CA ILE A 99 -8.23 -14.25 -0.21
C ILE A 99 -9.67 -14.77 -0.29
N TYR A 100 -10.31 -14.67 -1.46
CA TYR A 100 -11.72 -14.99 -1.67
C TYR A 100 -11.97 -16.22 -2.55
N GLY A 101 -10.91 -16.88 -3.05
CA GLY A 101 -11.04 -18.06 -3.89
C GLY A 101 -11.88 -17.80 -5.14
N SER A 102 -12.85 -18.67 -5.39
CA SER A 102 -13.79 -18.56 -6.52
C SER A 102 -14.76 -17.38 -6.43
N GLN A 103 -14.80 -16.67 -5.30
CA GLN A 103 -15.65 -15.49 -5.12
C GLN A 103 -14.94 -14.18 -5.47
N CYS A 104 -13.64 -14.23 -5.82
CA CYS A 104 -12.94 -13.08 -6.37
C CYS A 104 -13.56 -12.67 -7.72
N GLY A 105 -13.84 -11.37 -7.90
CA GLY A 105 -14.46 -10.85 -9.12
C GLY A 105 -16.00 -10.88 -9.13
N VAL A 106 -16.63 -11.30 -8.03
CA VAL A 106 -18.10 -11.40 -7.94
C VAL A 106 -18.67 -10.15 -7.26
N ALA A 107 -19.53 -9.44 -7.97
CA ALA A 107 -20.25 -8.28 -7.46
C ALA A 107 -21.04 -8.62 -6.17
N GLY A 108 -20.91 -7.78 -5.14
CA GLY A 108 -21.60 -7.90 -3.86
C GLY A 108 -20.91 -8.77 -2.81
N VAL A 109 -19.73 -9.36 -3.10
CA VAL A 109 -18.97 -10.17 -2.11
C VAL A 109 -18.12 -9.29 -1.20
N TYR A 110 -17.32 -8.40 -1.78
CA TYR A 110 -16.43 -7.50 -1.03
C TYR A 110 -16.48 -6.04 -1.51
N ASP A 111 -17.10 -5.79 -2.65
CA ASP A 111 -17.47 -4.47 -3.19
C ASP A 111 -18.73 -4.61 -4.08
N GLU A 112 -19.31 -3.49 -4.49
CA GLU A 112 -20.54 -3.49 -5.30
C GLU A 112 -20.30 -3.99 -6.73
N GLU A 113 -19.11 -3.78 -7.28
CA GLU A 113 -18.78 -4.02 -8.69
C GLU A 113 -18.02 -5.34 -8.95
N GLY A 114 -17.49 -6.00 -7.92
CA GLY A 114 -16.64 -7.18 -8.05
C GLY A 114 -15.23 -6.85 -8.55
N LEU A 115 -14.62 -5.73 -8.16
CA LEU A 115 -13.33 -5.32 -8.70
C LEU A 115 -12.20 -6.21 -8.18
N VAL A 116 -11.32 -6.64 -9.07
CA VAL A 116 -10.17 -7.44 -8.67
C VAL A 116 -9.13 -6.52 -8.03
N PHE A 117 -8.51 -6.98 -6.94
CA PHE A 117 -7.50 -6.20 -6.23
C PHE A 117 -6.31 -7.06 -5.84
N THR A 118 -5.20 -6.37 -5.57
CA THR A 118 -4.03 -6.93 -4.90
C THR A 118 -3.91 -6.26 -3.54
N GLN A 119 -3.81 -7.07 -2.48
CA GLN A 119 -3.67 -6.62 -1.11
C GLN A 119 -2.20 -6.66 -0.68
N TYR A 120 -1.77 -5.58 -0.02
CA TYR A 120 -0.46 -5.45 0.58
C TYR A 120 -0.65 -5.26 2.08
N LYS A 121 -0.23 -6.24 2.86
CA LYS A 121 -0.21 -6.18 4.31
C LYS A 121 1.21 -5.90 4.76
N VAL A 122 1.40 -4.81 5.48
CA VAL A 122 2.68 -4.45 6.09
C VAL A 122 2.54 -4.62 7.59
N THR A 123 3.46 -5.39 8.18
CA THR A 123 3.58 -5.58 9.62
C THR A 123 4.97 -5.12 10.03
N LEU A 124 5.02 -4.33 11.10
CA LEU A 124 6.24 -3.79 11.68
C LEU A 124 6.26 -4.13 13.17
N SER A 125 7.42 -4.52 13.69
CA SER A 125 7.74 -4.45 15.12
C SER A 125 8.91 -3.49 15.34
N SER A 126 8.94 -2.80 16.47
CA SER A 126 10.07 -1.96 16.88
C SER A 126 10.25 -2.04 18.38
N GLU A 127 11.50 -2.09 18.81
CA GLU A 127 11.89 -2.07 20.22
C GLU A 127 12.12 -0.61 20.66
N PHE A 128 11.65 -0.29 21.87
CA PHE A 128 11.84 1.02 22.52
C PHE A 128 12.39 0.85 23.92
N GLU A 129 13.43 1.62 24.23
CA GLU A 129 13.96 1.71 25.59
C GLU A 129 12.99 2.49 26.48
N SER A 130 12.72 1.97 27.68
CA SER A 130 11.92 2.67 28.68
C SER A 130 12.72 3.80 29.31
N TRP A 131 12.06 4.94 29.55
CA TRP A 131 12.66 6.03 30.34
C TRP A 131 12.68 5.72 31.83
N TYR A 132 11.85 4.76 32.28
CA TYR A 132 11.68 4.38 33.67
C TYR A 132 11.53 2.86 33.78
N PRO A 133 12.62 2.11 33.58
CA PRO A 133 12.62 0.67 33.77
C PRO A 133 12.33 0.32 35.24
N GLU A 134 11.74 -0.85 35.45
CA GLU A 134 11.58 -1.44 36.78
C GLU A 134 12.96 -1.65 37.44
N ASP A 135 13.06 -1.29 38.73
CA ASP A 135 14.25 -1.49 39.57
C ASP A 135 13.83 -2.07 40.93
N ASP A 136 14.76 -2.62 41.69
CA ASP A 136 14.56 -3.26 43.00
C ASP A 136 13.84 -2.34 44.01
N PHE A 137 13.87 -1.02 43.77
CA PHE A 137 13.34 0.02 44.66
C PHE A 137 12.11 0.76 44.11
N ALA A 138 11.69 0.52 42.86
CA ALA A 138 10.55 1.21 42.25
C ALA A 138 9.87 0.39 41.13
N PRO A 139 8.52 0.26 41.15
CA PRO A 139 7.80 -0.35 40.05
C PRO A 139 7.86 0.53 38.79
N GLY A 140 8.22 -0.07 37.66
CA GLY A 140 8.40 0.60 36.37
C GLY A 140 7.91 -0.25 35.20
N PHE A 141 8.31 0.11 33.99
CA PHE A 141 8.07 -0.69 32.78
C PHE A 141 9.22 -1.66 32.50
N GLU A 142 9.05 -2.59 31.56
CA GLU A 142 10.15 -3.39 31.05
C GLU A 142 11.22 -2.47 30.42
N GLU A 143 12.50 -2.87 30.51
CA GLU A 143 13.63 -2.08 29.97
C GLU A 143 13.50 -1.86 28.45
N ILE A 144 13.04 -2.89 27.74
CA ILE A 144 12.72 -2.85 26.32
C ILE A 144 11.24 -3.17 26.17
N VAL A 145 10.51 -2.28 25.50
CA VAL A 145 9.10 -2.47 25.17
C VAL A 145 8.96 -2.63 23.66
N GLU A 146 8.43 -3.78 23.23
CA GLU A 146 8.09 -4.03 21.84
C GLU A 146 6.76 -3.36 21.49
N LEU A 147 6.78 -2.46 20.49
CA LEU A 147 5.58 -1.87 19.91
C LEU A 147 5.52 -2.21 18.42
N GLY A 148 4.36 -2.73 17.99
CA GLY A 148 4.15 -3.14 16.62
C GLY A 148 2.92 -2.49 15.99
N GLY A 149 2.92 -2.45 14.67
CA GLY A 149 1.80 -1.97 13.86
C GLY A 149 1.53 -2.90 12.70
N THR A 150 0.28 -2.95 12.25
CA THR A 150 -0.09 -3.66 11.03
C THR A 150 -1.11 -2.84 10.27
N ALA A 151 -0.87 -2.65 8.97
CA ALA A 151 -1.81 -2.00 8.07
C ALA A 151 -1.96 -2.80 6.78
N VAL A 152 -3.09 -2.57 6.11
CA VAL A 152 -3.47 -3.26 4.89
C VAL A 152 -3.92 -2.22 3.87
N ALA A 153 -3.26 -2.22 2.70
CA ALA A 153 -3.67 -1.44 1.55
C ALA A 153 -4.14 -2.37 0.42
N ARG A 154 -5.17 -1.95 -0.33
CA ARG A 154 -5.66 -2.66 -1.51
C ARG A 154 -5.52 -1.78 -2.73
N LYS A 155 -4.88 -2.32 -3.77
CA LYS A 155 -4.77 -1.72 -5.09
C LYS A 155 -5.84 -2.32 -5.99
N TYR A 156 -6.88 -1.55 -6.26
CA TYR A 156 -7.85 -1.87 -7.30
C TYR A 156 -7.31 -1.34 -8.62
N GLN A 157 -7.23 -2.18 -9.66
CA GLN A 157 -7.07 -1.71 -11.04
C GLN A 157 -8.39 -1.94 -11.75
N GLY A 158 -8.79 -1.01 -12.61
CA GLY A 158 -10.06 -1.09 -13.33
C GLY A 158 -10.16 -2.34 -14.20
N PHE A 159 -11.37 -2.62 -14.69
CA PHE A 159 -11.63 -3.75 -15.59
C PHE A 159 -10.65 -3.75 -16.77
N THR A 160 -10.08 -4.91 -17.08
CA THR A 160 -9.37 -5.10 -18.35
C THR A 160 -10.34 -4.95 -19.51
N ILE A 161 -9.91 -4.24 -20.53
CA ILE A 161 -10.72 -4.00 -21.71
C ILE A 161 -10.30 -4.93 -22.86
N ASP A 162 -11.31 -5.46 -23.54
CA ASP A 162 -11.15 -6.17 -24.80
C ASP A 162 -11.49 -5.20 -25.95
N VAL A 163 -10.48 -4.83 -26.75
CA VAL A 163 -10.62 -3.85 -27.83
C VAL A 163 -10.60 -4.55 -29.18
N ALA A 164 -11.67 -4.43 -29.96
CA ALA A 164 -11.72 -4.92 -31.34
C ALA A 164 -11.61 -3.76 -32.33
N PHE A 165 -10.51 -3.70 -33.07
CA PHE A 165 -10.33 -2.77 -34.19
C PHE A 165 -10.98 -3.33 -35.45
N VAL A 166 -11.98 -2.63 -35.97
CA VAL A 166 -12.60 -2.95 -37.26
C VAL A 166 -12.22 -1.84 -38.24
N ALA A 167 -11.50 -2.20 -39.30
CA ALA A 167 -10.96 -1.24 -40.24
C ALA A 167 -11.28 -1.62 -41.69
N ASP A 168 -11.67 -0.61 -42.47
CA ASP A 168 -11.87 -0.73 -43.92
C ASP A 168 -10.52 -0.72 -44.64
N PHE A 169 -10.28 -1.71 -45.50
CA PHE A 169 -9.16 -1.80 -46.42
C PHE A 169 -9.63 -1.86 -47.89
N SER A 170 -10.78 -1.23 -48.18
CA SER A 170 -11.30 -1.06 -49.54
C SER A 170 -10.31 -0.33 -50.45
N GLY A 171 -10.51 -0.45 -51.78
CA GLY A 171 -9.66 0.24 -52.77
C GLY A 171 -9.56 1.76 -52.57
N SER A 172 -10.55 2.38 -51.95
CA SER A 172 -10.54 3.81 -51.62
C SER A 172 -9.46 4.21 -50.59
N MET A 173 -8.95 3.23 -49.84
CA MET A 173 -7.91 3.38 -48.81
C MET A 173 -6.49 3.40 -49.38
N GLN A 174 -6.32 3.08 -50.66
CA GLN A 174 -5.05 3.26 -51.39
C GLN A 174 -4.82 4.70 -51.85
N GLN A 175 -5.85 5.55 -51.76
CA GLN A 175 -5.72 6.96 -52.12
C GLN A 175 -4.91 7.73 -51.08
N THR A 176 -4.19 8.74 -51.54
CA THR A 176 -3.46 9.66 -50.67
C THR A 176 -4.42 10.62 -49.97
N TRP A 177 -4.26 10.80 -48.67
CA TRP A 177 -4.89 11.82 -47.86
C TRP A 177 -3.80 12.51 -47.03
N ASN A 178 -3.74 13.84 -47.05
CA ASN A 178 -2.75 14.62 -46.30
C ASN A 178 -1.30 14.12 -46.48
N ARG A 179 -0.90 13.85 -47.74
CA ARG A 179 0.43 13.36 -48.14
C ARG A 179 0.79 11.93 -47.71
N GLU A 180 -0.12 11.18 -47.09
CA GLU A 180 0.07 9.76 -46.74
C GLU A 180 -1.02 8.89 -47.36
N ILE A 181 -0.76 7.59 -47.53
CA ILE A 181 -1.79 6.65 -47.98
C ILE A 181 -2.72 6.35 -46.81
N LYS A 182 -4.04 6.46 -46.99
CA LYS A 182 -5.03 6.35 -45.89
C LYS A 182 -4.87 5.08 -45.05
N TYR A 183 -4.64 3.91 -45.67
CA TYR A 183 -4.48 2.67 -44.91
C TYR A 183 -3.26 2.69 -43.97
N LYS A 184 -2.18 3.40 -44.34
CA LYS A 184 -0.99 3.55 -43.48
C LYS A 184 -1.32 4.37 -42.24
N GLY A 185 -2.10 5.43 -42.40
CA GLY A 185 -2.59 6.22 -41.27
C GLY A 185 -3.41 5.39 -40.28
N VAL A 186 -4.30 4.52 -40.76
CA VAL A 186 -5.08 3.61 -39.91
C VAL A 186 -4.18 2.61 -39.18
N VAL A 187 -3.23 1.99 -39.87
CA VAL A 187 -2.25 1.07 -39.26
C VAL A 187 -1.43 1.77 -38.18
N ASN A 188 -1.01 3.02 -38.41
CA ASN A 188 -0.27 3.82 -37.41
C ASN A 188 -1.11 4.08 -36.16
N VAL A 189 -2.38 4.49 -36.32
CA VAL A 189 -3.29 4.72 -35.18
C VAL A 189 -3.53 3.43 -34.39
N ILE A 190 -3.76 2.30 -35.07
CA ILE A 190 -3.94 1.00 -34.41
C ILE A 190 -2.66 0.61 -33.65
N SER A 191 -1.49 0.80 -34.25
CA SER A 191 -0.20 0.54 -33.60
C SER A 191 0.01 1.42 -32.36
N ASP A 192 -0.32 2.70 -32.43
CA ASP A 192 -0.18 3.63 -31.31
C ASP A 192 -1.13 3.29 -30.15
N ILE A 193 -2.38 2.91 -30.45
CA ILE A 193 -3.33 2.49 -29.40
C ILE A 193 -2.89 1.15 -28.81
N THR A 194 -2.48 0.19 -29.65
CA THR A 194 -2.00 -1.12 -29.19
C THR A 194 -0.80 -0.96 -28.26
N ARG A 195 0.17 -0.11 -28.62
CA ARG A 195 1.35 0.17 -27.77
C ARG A 195 0.97 0.78 -26.42
N LYS A 196 -0.04 1.66 -26.38
CA LYS A 196 -0.57 2.21 -25.13
C LYS A 196 -1.20 1.10 -24.27
N LEU A 197 -1.99 0.22 -24.87
CA LEU A 197 -2.58 -0.93 -24.16
C LEU A 197 -1.51 -1.90 -23.65
N GLU A 198 -0.45 -2.15 -24.42
CA GLU A 198 0.70 -2.94 -23.99
C GLU A 198 1.39 -2.31 -22.77
N THR A 199 1.61 -0.99 -22.79
CA THR A 199 2.20 -0.28 -21.64
C THR A 199 1.34 -0.47 -20.38
N PHE A 200 0.01 -0.41 -20.49
CA PHE A 200 -0.88 -0.71 -19.35
C PHE A 200 -0.78 -2.17 -18.90
N ASN A 201 -0.63 -3.11 -19.83
CA ASN A 201 -0.46 -4.53 -19.52
C ASN A 201 0.88 -4.82 -18.83
N ASP A 202 1.95 -4.11 -19.18
CA ASP A 202 3.25 -4.29 -18.53
C ASP A 202 3.26 -3.79 -17.08
N HIS A 203 2.44 -2.78 -16.78
CA HIS A 203 2.29 -2.22 -15.44
C HIS A 203 1.14 -2.85 -14.62
N THR A 204 0.44 -3.84 -15.17
CA THR A 204 -0.59 -4.57 -14.42
C THR A 204 0.05 -5.59 -13.48
N GLU A 205 -0.41 -5.58 -12.24
CA GLU A 205 0.00 -6.54 -11.19
C GLU A 205 -1.18 -7.43 -10.77
N GLN A 206 -2.34 -7.25 -11.41
CA GLN A 206 -3.51 -8.08 -11.18
C GLN A 206 -3.29 -9.48 -11.70
N GLU A 207 -3.51 -10.44 -10.82
CA GLU A 207 -3.50 -11.85 -11.13
C GLU A 207 -4.85 -12.45 -10.73
N LEU A 208 -5.37 -13.32 -11.59
CA LEU A 208 -6.52 -14.17 -11.33
C LEU A 208 -6.13 -15.60 -11.68
N ASN A 209 -6.27 -16.52 -10.73
CA ASN A 209 -5.90 -17.93 -10.89
C ASN A 209 -4.44 -18.08 -11.36
N GLY A 210 -3.53 -17.28 -10.80
CA GLY A 210 -2.10 -17.26 -11.16
C GLY A 210 -1.79 -16.78 -12.59
N LYS A 211 -2.73 -16.10 -13.25
CA LYS A 211 -2.51 -15.48 -14.57
C LYS A 211 -2.72 -13.98 -14.49
N LYS A 212 -1.80 -13.21 -15.08
CA LYS A 212 -1.94 -11.77 -15.21
C LYS A 212 -3.18 -11.42 -16.03
N VAL A 213 -4.00 -10.52 -15.51
CA VAL A 213 -5.17 -10.00 -16.21
C VAL A 213 -4.70 -8.85 -17.09
N ALA A 214 -4.73 -9.07 -18.40
CA ALA A 214 -4.24 -8.11 -19.40
C ALA A 214 -5.35 -7.71 -20.37
N ASN A 215 -5.30 -6.47 -20.84
CA ASN A 215 -6.11 -5.96 -21.94
C ASN A 215 -5.82 -6.77 -23.21
N LYS A 216 -6.86 -7.09 -23.97
CA LYS A 216 -6.72 -7.85 -25.22
C LYS A 216 -7.12 -7.00 -26.40
N VAL A 217 -6.48 -7.27 -27.53
CA VAL A 217 -6.76 -6.59 -28.79
C VAL A 217 -7.09 -7.62 -29.87
N ALA A 218 -8.12 -7.35 -30.64
CA ALA A 218 -8.44 -8.07 -31.87
C ALA A 218 -8.46 -7.08 -33.04
N PHE A 219 -8.09 -7.55 -34.23
CA PHE A 219 -8.10 -6.74 -35.44
C PHE A 219 -8.85 -7.46 -36.56
N ILE A 220 -9.77 -6.74 -37.20
CA ILE A 220 -10.61 -7.22 -38.28
C ILE A 220 -10.52 -6.22 -39.43
N GLY A 221 -9.70 -6.56 -40.42
CA GLY A 221 -9.68 -5.86 -41.70
C GLY A 221 -10.75 -6.44 -42.63
N TYR A 222 -11.57 -5.59 -43.25
CA TYR A 222 -12.48 -6.03 -44.31
C TYR A 222 -12.22 -5.29 -45.62
N ASN A 223 -12.40 -6.00 -46.74
CA ASN A 223 -12.41 -5.45 -48.09
C ASN A 223 -13.45 -6.24 -48.90
N PHE A 224 -14.07 -5.60 -49.88
CA PHE A 224 -15.17 -6.13 -50.70
C PHE A 224 -14.83 -7.43 -51.47
N ILE A 225 -13.55 -7.82 -51.52
CA ILE A 225 -13.07 -9.03 -52.22
C ILE A 225 -12.63 -10.16 -51.28
N LEU A 226 -12.50 -9.95 -49.96
CA LEU A 226 -12.05 -11.02 -49.04
C LEU A 226 -13.05 -11.31 -47.92
N ILE A 227 -13.60 -12.51 -47.98
CA ILE A 227 -14.26 -13.22 -46.87
C ILE A 227 -13.28 -13.25 -45.67
N MET A 228 -13.81 -12.87 -44.50
CA MET A 228 -13.21 -12.94 -43.15
C MET A 228 -11.87 -13.68 -43.04
N ALA A 229 -10.78 -12.94 -42.90
CA ALA A 229 -9.59 -13.44 -42.19
C ALA A 229 -9.68 -12.93 -40.76
N VAL A 230 -10.27 -13.72 -39.85
CA VAL A 230 -10.18 -13.46 -38.41
C VAL A 230 -8.77 -13.84 -37.97
N LEU A 231 -7.87 -12.85 -37.95
CA LEU A 231 -6.55 -13.04 -37.36
C LEU A 231 -6.67 -12.76 -35.85
N SER A 232 -6.98 -13.80 -35.08
CA SER A 232 -6.92 -13.72 -33.61
C SER A 232 -5.44 -13.74 -33.21
N ILE A 233 -4.82 -12.57 -33.10
CA ILE A 233 -3.49 -12.43 -32.51
C ILE A 233 -3.68 -12.46 -31.00
N ALA A 234 -3.71 -13.67 -30.43
CA ALA A 234 -3.44 -13.81 -29.01
C ALA A 234 -1.98 -13.37 -28.79
N MET A 235 -1.77 -12.25 -28.10
CA MET A 235 -0.44 -11.86 -27.62
C MET A 235 0.03 -12.88 -26.58
N SER A 236 0.53 -14.01 -27.06
CA SER A 236 1.58 -14.74 -26.37
C SER A 236 2.87 -14.05 -26.74
N THR A 237 3.58 -13.60 -25.71
CA THR A 237 4.94 -13.08 -25.79
C THR A 237 5.77 -13.84 -26.82
N THR A 238 6.54 -13.09 -27.62
CA THR A 238 7.54 -13.52 -28.61
C THR A 238 7.04 -13.63 -30.07
N ARG A 239 7.48 -12.66 -30.88
CA ARG A 239 7.48 -12.59 -32.36
C ARG A 239 6.15 -12.36 -33.08
N LEU A 240 5.90 -11.10 -33.45
CA LEU A 240 5.19 -10.78 -34.70
C LEU A 240 5.50 -9.33 -35.13
N ILE A 241 6.76 -9.07 -35.48
CA ILE A 241 7.17 -7.91 -36.29
C ILE A 241 7.75 -8.45 -37.60
N THR A 242 6.97 -9.20 -38.37
CA THR A 242 7.18 -9.38 -39.82
C THR A 242 5.97 -10.09 -40.40
N ALA A 243 4.99 -9.32 -40.87
CA ALA A 243 4.05 -9.68 -41.95
C ALA A 243 2.95 -8.62 -42.00
N VAL A 244 3.20 -7.52 -42.70
CA VAL A 244 2.36 -6.92 -43.77
C VAL A 244 3.29 -6.10 -44.65
#